data_AF-A0A1F8QJ64-F1
#
_entry.id   AF-A0A1F8QJ64-F1
#
_cell.length_a   1.000
_cell.length_b   1.000
_cell.length_c   1.000
_cell.angle_alpha   90.00
_cell.angle_beta   90.00
_cell.angle_gamma   90.00
#
_symmetry.space_group_name_H-M   'P 1'
#
loop_
_entity.id
_entity.type
_entity.pdbx_description
1 polymer ?
#
loop_
_entity_poly.entity_id
_entity_poly.type
_entity_poly.pdbx_seq_one_letter_code
_entity_poly.pdbx_strand_id
1 'polypeptide(L)' 'MTIVNPPPHIVWSTDQLDLSDPFQRRWYLRQVLTHGLAEDIRSLDVEEISRELDQLDLPPEIYSLWKSFLTTRHVKG' A
#
# COMPACT_ATOMS: atom_id res chain seq x y z
N MET A 1 16.76 4.72 -7.59
CA MET A 1 16.29 5.92 -6.88
C MET A 1 14.98 6.35 -7.52
N THR A 2 13.88 6.06 -6.83
CA THR A 2 12.54 6.47 -7.24
C THR A 2 11.97 7.31 -6.11
N ILE A 3 12.41 8.57 -6.06
CA ILE A 3 11.99 9.50 -5.01
C ILE A 3 10.59 10.01 -5.35
N VAL A 4 9.67 9.90 -4.38
CA VAL A 4 8.32 10.46 -4.47
C VAL A 4 8.07 11.40 -3.30
N ASN A 5 7.22 12.39 -3.55
CA ASN A 5 6.71 13.26 -2.49
C ASN A 5 5.26 12.83 -2.21
N PRO A 6 5.01 12.05 -1.14
CA PRO A 6 3.67 11.60 -0.82
C PRO A 6 2.78 12.77 -0.42
N PRO A 7 1.46 12.68 -0.64
CA PRO A 7 0.52 13.66 -0.11
C PRO A 7 0.61 13.76 1.43
N PRO A 8 0.50 14.96 2.02
CA PRO A 8 0.61 15.14 3.47
C PRO A 8 -0.39 14.33 4.30
N HIS A 9 -1.55 14.00 3.72
CA HIS A 9 -2.57 13.17 4.41
C HIS A 9 -2.20 11.68 4.48
N ILE A 10 -1.25 11.22 3.66
CA ILE A 10 -0.68 9.87 3.73
C ILE A 10 0.51 9.87 4.68
N VAL A 11 1.40 10.86 4.54
CA VAL A 11 2.60 11.01 5.36
C VAL A 11 2.79 12.48 5.72
N TRP A 12 2.63 12.81 7.00
CA TRP A 12 2.83 14.17 7.49
C TRP A 12 4.27 14.45 7.94
N SER A 13 5.06 13.41 8.23
CA SER A 13 6.36 13.51 8.90
C SER A 13 7.56 13.65 7.97
N THR A 14 7.38 13.36 6.67
CA THR A 14 8.47 13.27 5.69
C THR A 14 8.00 13.68 4.31
N ASP A 15 8.73 14.58 3.66
CA ASP A 15 8.38 15.11 2.33
C ASP A 15 8.88 14.25 1.15
N GLN A 16 9.80 13.32 1.40
CA GLN A 16 10.44 12.50 0.37
C GLN A 16 10.57 11.03 0.82
N LEU A 17 10.21 10.11 -0.07
CA LEU A 17 10.38 8.67 0.11
C LEU A 17 11.09 8.06 -1.08
N ASP A 18 12.07 7.19 -0.83
CA ASP A 18 12.67 6.37 -1.88
C ASP A 18 11.92 5.06 -2.02
N LEU A 19 11.06 4.96 -3.03
CA LEU A 19 10.32 3.72 -3.32
C LEU A 19 11.19 2.64 -3.97
N SER A 20 12.50 2.88 -4.19
CA SER A 20 13.45 1.82 -4.54
C SER A 20 14.04 1.11 -3.32
N ASP A 21 13.86 1.66 -2.11
CA ASP A 21 14.13 0.97 -0.85
C ASP A 21 12.91 0.10 -0.47
N PRO A 22 13.06 -1.25 -0.38
CA PRO A 22 11.95 -2.15 -0.04
C PRO A 22 11.32 -1.87 1.33
N PHE A 23 12.08 -1.30 2.28
CA PHE A 23 11.53 -0.94 3.58
C PHE A 23 10.58 0.26 3.45
N GLN A 24 11.04 1.35 2.83
CA GLN A 24 10.23 2.54 2.60
C GLN A 24 9.03 2.27 1.70
N ARG A 25 9.20 1.41 0.69
CA ARG A 25 8.13 1.00 -0.23
C ARG A 25 7.01 0.26 0.51
N ARG A 26 7.34 -0.75 1.32
CA ARG A 26 6.36 -1.47 2.14
C ARG A 26 5.71 -0.56 3.18
N TRP A 27 6.49 0.30 3.81
CA TRP A 27 5.96 1.28 4.75
C TRP A 27 4.95 2.23 4.08
N TYR A 28 5.27 2.74 2.88
CA TYR A 28 4.37 3.60 2.11
C TYR A 28 3.08 2.87 1.73
N LEU A 29 3.18 1.63 1.24
CA LEU A 29 2.00 0.80 0.97
C LEU A 29 1.13 0.65 2.22
N ARG A 30 1.70 0.34 3.38
CA ARG A 30 0.96 0.28 4.65
C ARG A 30 0.22 1.59 4.94
N GLN A 31 0.86 2.75 4.74
CA GLN A 31 0.22 4.05 4.97
C GLN A 31 -0.97 4.27 4.02
N VAL A 32 -0.79 4.03 2.72
CA VAL A 32 -1.86 4.21 1.73
C VAL A 32 -3.02 3.25 1.99
N LEU A 33 -2.76 1.98 2.34
CA LEU A 33 -3.81 1.00 2.62
C LEU A 33 -4.60 1.29 3.90
N THR A 34 -4.01 2.03 4.86
CA THR A 34 -4.63 2.33 6.16
C THR A 34 -5.29 3.71 6.18
N HIS A 35 -4.70 4.70 5.51
CA HIS A 35 -5.06 6.11 5.62
C HIS A 35 -5.35 6.78 4.26
N GLY A 36 -5.15 6.06 3.16
CA GLY A 36 -5.33 6.60 1.82
C GLY A 36 -6.78 6.87 1.44
N LEU A 37 -6.95 7.86 0.58
CA LEU A 37 -8.22 8.13 -0.06
C LEU A 37 -8.45 7.13 -1.20
N ALA A 38 -9.69 7.07 -1.69
CA ALA A 38 -10.04 6.19 -2.80
C ALA A 38 -9.24 6.48 -4.08
N GLU A 39 -8.72 7.69 -4.28
CA GLU A 39 -7.82 8.02 -5.38
C GLU A 39 -6.41 7.46 -5.19
N ASP A 40 -5.86 7.54 -3.97
CA ASP A 40 -4.54 6.99 -3.64
C ASP A 40 -4.55 5.47 -3.83
N ILE A 41 -5.59 4.80 -3.33
CA ILE A 41 -5.77 3.35 -3.48
C ILE A 41 -5.87 2.94 -4.95
N ARG A 42 -6.56 3.74 -5.79
CA ARG A 42 -6.68 3.46 -7.23
C ARG A 42 -5.36 3.58 -7.99
N SER A 43 -4.40 4.34 -7.46
CA SER A 43 -3.08 4.50 -8.07
C SER A 43 -2.12 3.33 -7.78
N LEU A 44 -2.47 2.46 -6.82
CA LEU A 44 -1.62 1.34 -6.42
C LEU A 44 -1.66 0.19 -7.43
N ASP A 45 -0.51 -0.46 -7.58
CA ASP A 45 -0.37 -1.73 -8.28
C ASP A 45 -0.95 -2.85 -7.39
N VAL A 46 -2.04 -3.46 -7.84
CA VAL A 46 -2.77 -4.49 -7.07
C VAL A 46 -1.95 -5.78 -6.98
N GLU A 47 -1.19 -6.11 -8.03
CA GLU A 47 -0.29 -7.24 -8.08
C GLU A 47 0.86 -7.06 -7.08
N GLU A 48 1.35 -5.83 -6.91
CA GLU A 48 2.32 -5.52 -5.87
C GLU A 48 1.75 -5.73 -4.47
N ILE A 49 0.56 -5.17 -4.18
CA ILE A 49 -0.11 -5.38 -2.89
C ILE A 49 -0.23 -6.88 -2.61
N SER A 50 -0.61 -7.69 -3.61
CA SER A 50 -0.75 -9.13 -3.44
C SER A 50 0.55 -9.85 -3.09
N ARG A 51 1.71 -9.38 -3.58
CA ARG A 51 3.02 -9.98 -3.25
C ARG A 51 3.51 -9.57 -1.87
N GLU A 52 3.22 -8.33 -1.48
CA GLU A 52 3.76 -7.75 -0.25
C GLU A 52 2.81 -7.87 0.95
N LEU A 53 1.53 -8.22 0.76
CA LEU A 53 0.47 -8.13 1.77
C LEU A 53 0.86 -8.69 3.14
N ASP A 54 1.46 -9.89 3.18
CA ASP A 54 1.85 -10.57 4.42
C ASP A 54 3.02 -9.88 5.15
N GLN A 55 3.76 -9.02 4.45
CA GLN A 55 4.91 -8.28 4.97
C GLN A 55 4.57 -6.82 5.37
N LEU A 56 3.35 -6.36 5.07
CA LEU A 56 2.93 -4.98 5.35
C LEU A 56 2.56 -4.73 6.82
N ASP A 57 2.42 -5.79 7.63
CA ASP A 57 2.03 -5.70 9.05
C ASP A 57 0.81 -4.78 9.26
N LEU A 58 -0.23 -5.01 8.44
CA LEU A 58 -1.45 -4.21 8.46
C LEU A 58 -2.29 -4.51 9.71
N PRO A 59 -3.11 -3.55 10.18
CA PRO A 59 -4.16 -3.84 11.15
C PRO A 59 -5.04 -5.02 10.69
N PRO A 60 -5.45 -5.93 11.59
CA PRO A 60 -6.11 -7.18 11.22
C PRO A 60 -7.33 -7.02 10.31
N GLU A 61 -8.15 -6.01 10.56
CA GLU A 61 -9.33 -5.70 9.76
C GLU A 61 -8.98 -5.26 8.34
N ILE A 62 -7.94 -4.46 8.18
CA ILE A 62 -7.46 -3.98 6.87
C ILE A 62 -6.83 -5.14 6.10
N TYR A 63 -5.99 -5.95 6.77
CA TYR A 63 -5.42 -7.15 6.17
C TYR A 63 -6.51 -8.09 5.67
N SER A 64 -7.52 -8.37 6.50
CA SER A 64 -8.59 -9.29 6.13
C SER A 64 -9.40 -8.77 4.94
N LEU A 65 -9.71 -7.47 4.89
CA LEU A 65 -10.39 -6.84 3.77
C LEU A 65 -9.62 -7.03 2.46
N TRP A 66 -8.33 -6.69 2.46
CA TRP A 66 -7.48 -6.82 1.27
C TRP A 66 -7.28 -8.27 0.84
N LYS A 67 -7.09 -9.18 1.79
CA LYS A 67 -6.99 -10.62 1.52
C LYS A 67 -8.24 -11.16 0.84
N SER A 68 -9.42 -10.80 1.35
CA SER A 68 -10.71 -11.21 0.76
C SER A 68 -10.92 -10.61 -0.64
N PHE A 69 -10.56 -9.33 -0.83
CA PHE A 69 -10.63 -8.66 -2.13
C PHE A 69 -9.74 -9.36 -3.18
N LEU A 70 -8.47 -9.59 -2.83
CA LEU A 70 -7.50 -10.23 -3.73
C LEU A 70 -7.88 -11.67 -4.05
N THR A 71 -8.35 -12.43 -3.06
CA THR A 71 -8.84 -13.80 -3.27
C THR A 71 -10.00 -13.83 -4.27
N THR A 72 -10.97 -12.91 -4.12
CA THR A 72 -12.11 -12.80 -5.04
C THR A 72 -11.65 -12.43 -6.45
N ARG A 73 -10.66 -11.54 -6.58
CA ARG A 73 -10.11 -11.13 -7.87
C ARG A 73 -9.36 -12.27 -8.56
N HIS A 74 -8.59 -13.06 -7.81
CA HIS A 74 -7.89 -14.24 -8.32
C HIS A 74 -8.82 -15.34 -8.83
N VAL A 75 -9.99 -15.52 -8.21
CA VAL A 75 -10.99 -16.52 -8.65
C VAL A 75 -11.70 -16.10 -9.95
N LYS A 76 -11.68 -14.81 -10.30
CA LYS A 76 -12.37 -14.27 -11.48
C LYS A 76 -11.46 -13.99 -12.68
N GLY A 77 -10.14 -14.17 -12.54
CA GLY A 77 -9.16 -14.06 -13.63
C GLY A 77 -8.86 -15.42 -14.24
#